data_AF-A0A7H8RC99-F1
#
_entry.id   AF-A0A7H8RC99-F1
#
_cell.length_a   1.000
_cell.length_b   1.000
_cell.length_c   1.000
_cell.angle_alpha   90.00
_cell.angle_beta   90.00
_cell.angle_gamma   90.00
#
_symmetry.space_group_name_H-M   'P 1'
#
loop_
_entity.id
_entity.type
_entity.pdbx_description
1 polymer ?
#
loop_
_entity_poly.entity_id
_entity_poly.type
_entity_poly.pdbx_seq_one_letter_code
_entity_poly.pdbx_strand_id
1 'polypeptide(L)'
;MPPTNVLRSLWLSRSSVFSSTVPTATTRRTTRYVSGGSRFTLPHRTLTTTRPSLAEVKSTTTQGTPKETETSSEKKQQQQQEEANKRKYAFPSGITMPKPRQYPYDVKTGTVTSVGLMDKTVRVQYRHRKWEPHIQKYYPHVTTYLVSDPQGSLREGDVIEFSSGARRSPRVRHVVDRIVAPFGVGIDERPAVLTREQREQQQTEKRQAKVARKLARVVDEAVERNGGQPVDEADLETLKRHFLLRQFQDGKIKRLVRKRLQVEAAEESK
;
A
#
# COMPACT_ATOMS: atom_id res chain seq x y z
N MET A 1 57.51 -36.53 -6.92
CA MET A 1 56.29 -37.37 -6.83
C MET A 1 55.11 -36.50 -6.44
N PRO A 2 54.05 -36.41 -7.26
CA PRO A 2 52.86 -35.62 -6.97
C PRO A 2 51.71 -36.49 -6.45
N PRO A 3 50.74 -35.94 -5.70
CA PRO A 3 49.38 -36.44 -5.72
C PRO A 3 48.49 -35.58 -6.62
N THR A 4 47.87 -36.27 -7.56
CA THR A 4 46.79 -35.88 -8.45
C THR A 4 45.51 -35.54 -7.66
N ASN A 5 44.82 -34.46 -8.03
CA ASN A 5 43.38 -34.39 -7.85
C ASN A 5 42.72 -33.69 -9.04
N VAL A 6 42.06 -34.53 -9.83
CA VAL A 6 41.11 -34.22 -10.88
C VAL A 6 39.76 -34.03 -10.19
N LEU A 7 39.05 -32.92 -10.43
CA LEU A 7 37.60 -32.94 -10.62
C LEU A 7 37.15 -31.65 -11.31
N ARG A 8 36.82 -31.84 -12.59
CA ARG A 8 36.08 -30.94 -13.46
C ARG A 8 34.72 -30.60 -12.84
N SER A 9 34.31 -29.34 -12.93
CA SER A 9 32.90 -29.03 -13.21
C SER A 9 32.83 -27.89 -14.23
N LEU A 10 32.23 -28.24 -15.37
CA LEU A 10 32.07 -27.42 -16.55
C LEU A 10 31.08 -26.29 -16.28
N TRP A 11 31.52 -25.07 -16.56
CA TRP A 11 30.63 -23.94 -16.80
C TRP A 11 29.99 -24.10 -18.18
N LEU A 12 28.66 -24.23 -18.24
CA LEU A 12 27.93 -24.01 -19.49
C LEU A 12 27.58 -22.53 -19.61
N SER A 13 28.37 -21.84 -20.43
CA SER A 13 27.99 -20.61 -21.10
C SER A 13 26.75 -20.86 -21.96
N ARG A 14 25.64 -20.21 -21.63
CA ARG A 14 24.50 -20.04 -22.56
C ARG A 14 24.43 -18.59 -22.99
N SER A 15 25.23 -18.26 -23.99
CA SER A 15 24.98 -17.18 -24.93
C SER A 15 23.95 -17.66 -25.96
N SER A 16 22.76 -17.06 -25.99
CA SER A 16 21.88 -17.17 -27.15
C SER A 16 21.49 -15.76 -27.60
N VAL A 17 22.10 -15.35 -28.70
CA VAL A 17 21.77 -14.17 -29.50
C VAL A 17 20.83 -14.62 -30.62
N PHE A 18 19.85 -13.77 -30.94
CA PHE A 18 19.02 -13.71 -32.17
C PHE A 18 18.24 -14.94 -32.65
N SER A 19 16.91 -14.80 -32.77
CA SER A 19 16.26 -14.55 -34.06
C SER A 19 14.73 -14.48 -33.91
N SER A 20 14.14 -13.46 -34.52
CA SER A 20 12.71 -13.25 -34.68
C SER A 20 12.16 -14.10 -35.83
N THR A 21 11.12 -14.89 -35.58
CA THR A 21 10.21 -15.35 -36.63
C THR A 21 8.77 -15.26 -36.15
N VAL A 22 7.97 -14.53 -36.90
CA VAL A 22 6.53 -14.37 -36.75
C VAL A 22 5.86 -15.43 -37.61
N PRO A 23 4.99 -16.31 -37.08
CA PRO A 23 4.08 -17.05 -37.92
C PRO A 23 2.73 -16.32 -38.04
N THR A 24 2.50 -15.76 -39.22
CA THR A 24 1.18 -15.39 -39.72
C THR A 24 0.42 -16.68 -40.05
N ALA A 25 -0.65 -17.00 -39.32
CA ALA A 25 -1.55 -18.10 -39.67
C ALA A 25 -3.00 -17.59 -39.74
N THR A 26 -3.41 -17.29 -40.95
CA THR A 26 -4.80 -17.14 -41.39
C THR A 26 -5.41 -18.53 -41.54
N THR A 27 -6.43 -18.85 -40.74
CA THR A 27 -7.38 -19.93 -41.09
C THR A 27 -8.79 -19.52 -40.70
N ARG A 28 -9.62 -19.25 -41.71
CA ARG A 28 -11.08 -19.29 -41.63
C ARG A 28 -11.51 -20.73 -41.39
N ARG A 29 -12.44 -20.99 -40.45
CA ARG A 29 -13.53 -21.96 -40.69
C ARG A 29 -14.63 -21.95 -39.62
N THR A 30 -15.84 -21.67 -40.12
CA THR A 30 -17.11 -22.39 -39.94
C THR A 30 -17.65 -22.63 -38.52
N THR A 31 -18.81 -22.00 -38.32
CA THR A 31 -19.92 -22.36 -37.45
C THR A 31 -20.20 -23.87 -37.33
N ARG A 32 -20.37 -24.36 -36.10
CA ARG A 32 -21.31 -25.43 -35.77
C ARG A 32 -21.97 -25.16 -34.42
N TYR A 33 -23.29 -25.04 -34.47
CA TYR A 33 -24.22 -25.29 -33.38
C TYR A 33 -23.97 -26.70 -32.82
N VAL A 34 -23.82 -26.83 -31.50
CA VAL A 34 -24.27 -28.00 -30.76
C VAL A 34 -24.87 -27.51 -29.44
N SER A 35 -26.18 -27.65 -29.35
CA SER A 35 -26.97 -27.65 -28.13
C SER A 35 -26.47 -28.75 -27.18
N GLY A 36 -26.10 -28.38 -25.97
CA GLY A 36 -25.72 -29.33 -24.91
C GLY A 36 -25.97 -28.70 -23.55
N GLY A 37 -27.21 -28.79 -23.06
CA GLY A 37 -27.57 -28.38 -21.72
C GLY A 37 -26.85 -29.23 -20.68
N SER A 38 -25.89 -28.64 -19.97
CA SER A 38 -25.30 -29.22 -18.77
C SER A 38 -25.86 -28.48 -17.56
N ARG A 39 -26.75 -29.16 -16.84
CA ARG A 39 -27.34 -28.72 -15.58
C ARG A 39 -26.30 -28.92 -14.47
N PHE A 40 -25.55 -27.89 -14.12
CA PHE A 40 -24.83 -27.84 -12.85
C PHE A 40 -25.71 -27.16 -11.81
N THR A 41 -26.38 -27.97 -10.99
CA THR A 41 -27.07 -27.52 -9.78
C THR A 41 -26.03 -27.27 -8.69
N LEU A 42 -25.81 -26.01 -8.32
CA LEU A 42 -25.03 -25.64 -7.13
C LEU A 42 -25.94 -25.71 -5.88
N PRO A 43 -25.46 -26.25 -4.75
CA PRO A 43 -26.23 -26.22 -3.50
C PRO A 43 -26.27 -24.80 -2.93
N HIS A 44 -27.48 -24.28 -2.74
CA HIS A 44 -27.75 -23.05 -2.00
C HIS A 44 -27.37 -23.24 -0.52
N ARG A 45 -26.33 -22.55 -0.08
CA ARG A 45 -25.98 -22.44 1.35
C ARG A 45 -26.79 -21.28 1.93
N THR A 46 -27.86 -21.60 2.65
CA THR A 46 -28.63 -20.66 3.46
C THR A 46 -27.81 -20.27 4.70
N LEU A 47 -27.52 -18.98 4.85
CA LEU A 47 -26.98 -18.41 6.09
C LEU A 47 -28.15 -17.78 6.84
N THR A 48 -28.66 -18.48 7.84
CA THR A 48 -29.56 -17.94 8.86
C THR A 48 -28.73 -17.06 9.80
N THR A 49 -28.92 -15.75 9.72
CA THR A 49 -28.36 -14.79 10.69
C THR A 49 -29.46 -14.45 11.69
N THR A 50 -29.29 -14.93 12.92
CA THR A 50 -30.19 -14.66 14.04
C THR A 50 -29.84 -13.27 14.59
N ARG A 51 -30.73 -12.31 14.38
CA ARG A 51 -30.68 -10.98 15.03
C ARG A 51 -30.95 -11.14 16.54
N PRO A 52 -30.12 -10.58 17.44
CA PRO A 52 -30.58 -10.25 18.78
C PRO A 52 -31.41 -8.96 18.72
N SER A 53 -32.64 -9.05 19.20
CA SER A 53 -33.60 -7.96 19.35
C SER A 53 -33.19 -6.99 20.46
N LEU A 54 -33.39 -5.69 20.17
CA LEU A 54 -33.54 -4.65 21.18
C LEU A 54 -34.57 -5.07 22.24
N ALA A 55 -34.22 -4.93 23.51
CA ALA A 55 -35.18 -4.81 24.59
C ALA A 55 -34.95 -3.49 25.32
N GLU A 56 -36.05 -2.82 25.53
CA GLU A 56 -36.25 -1.44 25.92
C GLU A 56 -36.41 -1.34 27.44
N VAL A 57 -35.73 -0.34 28.02
CA VAL A 57 -36.12 0.55 29.12
C VAL A 57 -36.89 -0.04 30.32
N LYS A 58 -36.29 0.08 31.52
CA LYS A 58 -37.02 0.57 32.71
C LYS A 58 -36.16 1.60 33.46
N SER A 59 -36.70 2.82 33.50
CA SER A 59 -36.29 3.95 34.30
C SER A 59 -36.70 3.75 35.77
N THR A 60 -35.74 3.86 36.69
CA THR A 60 -36.04 4.15 38.11
C THR A 60 -35.27 5.38 38.54
N THR A 61 -36.05 6.43 38.73
CA THR A 61 -35.75 7.67 39.43
C THR A 61 -35.32 7.37 40.87
N THR A 62 -34.14 7.83 41.26
CA THR A 62 -33.82 8.10 42.67
C THR A 62 -33.00 9.39 42.74
N GLN A 63 -33.60 10.43 43.29
CA GLN A 63 -32.91 11.65 43.71
C GLN A 63 -32.12 11.36 44.99
N GLY A 64 -30.88 11.84 45.05
CA GLY A 64 -30.03 11.78 46.23
C GLY A 64 -28.83 12.72 46.09
N THR A 65 -28.99 13.93 46.64
CA THR A 65 -28.03 14.87 47.26
C THR A 65 -26.55 14.92 46.85
N PRO A 66 -25.94 16.13 46.81
CA PRO A 66 -24.60 16.37 46.32
C PRO A 66 -23.54 15.98 47.35
N LYS A 67 -22.48 15.29 46.91
CA LYS A 67 -21.26 15.15 47.70
C LYS A 67 -20.07 15.57 46.85
N GLU A 68 -19.49 16.68 47.27
CA GLU A 68 -18.31 17.30 46.70
C GLU A 68 -17.07 16.40 46.87
N THR A 69 -16.13 16.63 45.95
CA THR A 69 -14.69 16.45 46.14
C THR A 69 -14.18 15.02 46.26
N GLU A 70 -13.82 14.41 45.12
CA GLU A 70 -12.69 13.46 44.98
C GLU A 70 -12.65 12.95 43.53
N THR A 71 -12.12 13.76 42.59
CA THR A 71 -11.88 13.27 41.20
C THR A 71 -10.85 14.12 40.46
N SER A 72 -9.67 14.29 41.05
CA SER A 72 -8.53 14.96 40.39
C SER A 72 -7.24 14.13 40.35
N SER A 73 -7.19 13.00 41.07
CA SER A 73 -6.03 12.10 41.15
C SER A 73 -6.06 10.97 40.12
N GLU A 74 -7.22 10.37 39.83
CA GLU A 74 -7.32 9.26 38.86
C GLU A 74 -7.11 9.69 37.40
N LYS A 75 -7.56 10.89 37.02
CA LYS A 75 -7.30 11.44 35.68
C LYS A 75 -5.81 11.73 35.43
N LYS A 76 -5.03 12.05 36.49
CA LYS A 76 -3.58 12.28 36.36
C LYS A 76 -2.79 10.99 36.17
N GLN A 77 -3.19 9.90 36.82
CA GLN A 77 -2.52 8.61 36.67
C GLN A 77 -2.76 7.97 35.30
N GLN A 78 -3.97 8.10 34.75
CA GLN A 78 -4.27 7.64 33.39
C GLN A 78 -3.53 8.46 32.32
N GLN A 79 -3.43 9.79 32.48
CA GLN A 79 -2.67 10.65 31.57
C GLN A 79 -1.17 10.37 31.58
N GLN A 80 -0.57 10.11 32.76
CA GLN A 80 0.85 9.79 32.87
C GLN A 80 1.19 8.41 32.28
N GLN A 81 0.31 7.42 32.43
CA GLN A 81 0.50 6.10 31.81
C GLN A 81 0.33 6.15 30.28
N GLU A 82 -0.58 6.97 29.77
CA GLU A 82 -0.78 7.16 28.33
C GLU A 82 0.39 7.94 27.68
N GLU A 83 0.94 8.95 28.37
CA GLU A 83 2.17 9.64 27.95
C GLU A 83 3.41 8.74 28.01
N ALA A 84 3.56 7.92 29.05
CA ALA A 84 4.64 6.94 29.15
C ALA A 84 4.56 5.90 28.03
N ASN A 85 3.35 5.42 27.69
CA ASN A 85 3.14 4.52 26.55
C ASN A 85 3.43 5.21 25.21
N LYS A 86 2.99 6.47 25.01
CA LYS A 86 3.37 7.25 23.82
C LYS A 86 4.88 7.40 23.69
N ARG A 87 5.61 7.65 24.78
CA ARG A 87 7.09 7.74 24.80
C ARG A 87 7.75 6.40 24.49
N LYS A 88 7.25 5.29 25.05
CA LYS A 88 7.76 3.93 24.76
C LYS A 88 7.70 3.58 23.27
N TYR A 89 6.66 4.02 22.56
CA TYR A 89 6.48 3.78 21.12
C TYR A 89 6.86 4.97 20.22
N ALA A 90 7.39 6.05 20.79
CA ALA A 90 7.85 7.20 20.03
C ALA A 90 9.05 6.82 19.16
N PHE A 91 9.09 7.39 17.96
CA PHE A 91 10.25 7.31 17.10
C PHE A 91 11.43 8.04 17.76
N PRO A 92 12.66 7.49 17.71
CA PRO A 92 13.83 8.17 18.26
C PRO A 92 14.01 9.52 17.56
N SER A 93 14.29 10.56 18.35
CA SER A 93 14.54 11.91 17.85
C SER A 93 15.74 11.91 16.91
N GLY A 94 15.64 12.63 15.79
CA GLY A 94 16.72 12.77 14.81
C GLY A 94 16.76 11.74 13.65
N ILE A 95 15.95 10.66 13.68
CA ILE A 95 15.85 9.73 12.54
C ILE A 95 14.53 9.95 11.78
N THR A 96 14.60 10.65 10.64
CA THR A 96 13.45 10.78 9.74
C THR A 96 13.23 9.47 8.98
N MET A 97 12.01 8.93 9.00
CA MET A 97 11.68 7.79 8.14
C MET A 97 11.93 8.16 6.66
N PRO A 98 12.46 7.24 5.84
CA PRO A 98 12.64 7.52 4.43
C PRO A 98 11.28 7.77 3.78
N LYS A 99 11.23 8.87 3.06
CA LYS A 99 10.06 9.28 2.29
C LYS A 99 9.72 8.19 1.26
N PRO A 100 8.43 7.99 0.93
CA PRO A 100 8.06 7.16 -0.21
C PRO A 100 8.78 7.65 -1.47
N ARG A 101 9.05 6.73 -2.42
CA ARG A 101 9.61 7.11 -3.73
C ARG A 101 8.66 8.12 -4.37
N GLN A 102 9.16 9.32 -4.62
CA GLN A 102 8.47 10.30 -5.45
C GLN A 102 8.65 9.88 -6.90
N TYR A 103 7.52 9.63 -7.57
CA TYR A 103 7.48 9.40 -8.99
C TYR A 103 7.19 10.72 -9.70
N PRO A 104 7.66 10.89 -10.95
CA PRO A 104 7.22 12.01 -11.77
C PRO A 104 5.70 11.98 -11.89
N TYR A 105 5.10 13.16 -11.76
CA TYR A 105 3.66 13.34 -11.87
C TYR A 105 3.34 13.92 -13.24
N ASP A 106 2.32 13.33 -13.86
CA ASP A 106 1.75 13.80 -15.12
C ASP A 106 0.24 13.90 -14.90
N VAL A 107 -0.32 15.08 -15.15
CA VAL A 107 -1.73 15.41 -14.89
C VAL A 107 -2.51 15.24 -16.17
N LYS A 108 -3.59 14.46 -16.10
CA LYS A 108 -4.45 14.15 -17.24
C LYS A 108 -5.89 14.49 -16.90
N THR A 109 -6.62 14.97 -17.89
CA THR A 109 -8.06 15.20 -17.79
C THR A 109 -8.80 14.05 -18.47
N GLY A 110 -9.80 13.48 -17.80
CA GLY A 110 -10.60 12.40 -18.35
C GLY A 110 -12.00 12.34 -17.79
N THR A 111 -12.84 11.52 -18.41
CA THR A 111 -14.24 11.35 -18.02
C THR A 111 -14.42 10.03 -17.28
N VAL A 112 -15.11 10.07 -16.15
CA VAL A 112 -15.41 8.88 -15.36
C VAL A 112 -16.44 8.02 -16.10
N THR A 113 -16.10 6.76 -16.37
CA THR A 113 -16.95 5.83 -17.11
C THR A 113 -17.80 4.95 -16.21
N SER A 114 -17.23 4.44 -15.11
CA SER A 114 -17.96 3.58 -14.18
C SER A 114 -17.48 3.77 -12.75
N VAL A 115 -18.43 3.83 -11.81
CA VAL A 115 -18.19 4.01 -10.36
C VAL A 115 -18.92 2.90 -9.58
N GLY A 116 -18.52 2.65 -8.33
CA GLY A 116 -19.22 1.73 -7.43
C GLY A 116 -18.95 0.23 -7.66
N LEU A 117 -18.37 -0.14 -8.81
CA LEU A 117 -17.94 -1.52 -9.07
C LEU A 117 -16.71 -1.94 -8.25
N MET A 118 -15.85 -0.99 -7.88
CA MET A 118 -14.64 -1.21 -7.09
C MET A 118 -14.59 -0.21 -5.95
N ASP A 119 -14.22 -0.66 -4.75
CA ASP A 119 -14.05 0.26 -3.63
C ASP A 119 -12.89 1.25 -3.90
N LYS A 120 -13.15 2.54 -3.64
CA LYS A 120 -12.19 3.66 -3.76
C LYS A 120 -11.42 3.72 -5.08
N THR A 121 -11.98 3.15 -6.14
CA THR A 121 -11.36 3.07 -7.45
C THR A 121 -12.41 3.25 -8.54
N VAL A 122 -12.09 4.07 -9.52
CA VAL A 122 -12.98 4.37 -10.66
C VAL A 122 -12.30 4.04 -11.98
N ARG A 123 -13.11 3.77 -13.01
CA ARG A 123 -12.63 3.64 -14.39
C ARG A 123 -12.78 4.99 -15.08
N VAL A 124 -11.70 5.49 -15.65
CA VAL A 124 -11.64 6.81 -16.28
C VAL A 124 -11.18 6.67 -17.72
N GLN A 125 -11.95 7.26 -18.63
CA GLN A 125 -11.63 7.35 -20.05
C GLN A 125 -10.77 8.58 -20.31
N TYR A 126 -9.57 8.36 -20.84
CA TYR A 126 -8.65 9.41 -21.28
C TYR A 126 -8.57 9.41 -22.81
N ARG A 127 -8.94 10.53 -23.43
CA ARG A 127 -8.86 10.73 -24.87
C ARG A 127 -7.57 11.47 -25.21
N HIS A 128 -6.73 10.89 -26.07
CA HIS A 128 -5.51 11.51 -26.57
C HIS A 128 -5.36 11.26 -28.07
N ARG A 129 -4.31 11.81 -28.68
CA ARG A 129 -4.00 11.57 -30.10
C ARG A 129 -2.81 10.62 -30.20
N LYS A 130 -2.91 9.59 -31.03
CA LYS A 130 -1.82 8.67 -31.34
C LYS A 130 -1.37 8.91 -32.78
N TRP A 131 -0.07 9.04 -32.99
CA TRP A 131 0.51 9.08 -34.33
C TRP A 131 0.50 7.67 -34.94
N GLU A 132 -0.06 7.54 -36.14
CA GLU A 132 -0.01 6.30 -36.90
C GLU A 132 1.05 6.43 -38.01
N PRO A 133 2.18 5.69 -37.95
CA PRO A 133 3.31 5.91 -38.85
C PRO A 133 3.02 5.52 -40.31
N HIS A 134 2.10 4.58 -40.53
CA HIS A 134 1.75 4.12 -41.88
C HIS A 134 1.01 5.19 -42.68
N ILE A 135 0.07 5.90 -42.03
CA ILE A 135 -0.74 6.97 -42.65
C ILE A 135 -0.13 8.35 -42.39
N GLN A 136 0.86 8.44 -41.50
CA GLN A 136 1.52 9.69 -41.07
C GLN A 136 0.51 10.75 -40.59
N LYS A 137 -0.45 10.32 -39.75
CA LYS A 137 -1.48 11.20 -39.20
C LYS A 137 -1.78 10.87 -37.75
N TYR A 138 -2.15 11.89 -36.99
CA TYR A 138 -2.65 11.75 -35.63
C TYR A 138 -4.14 11.38 -35.61
N TYR A 139 -4.47 10.28 -34.94
CA TYR A 139 -5.84 9.80 -34.75
C TYR A 139 -6.28 9.90 -33.28
N PRO A 140 -7.58 10.15 -33.03
CA PRO A 140 -8.12 10.08 -31.68
C PRO A 140 -8.02 8.65 -31.16
N HIS A 141 -7.41 8.50 -29.99
CA HIS A 141 -7.24 7.24 -29.29
C HIS A 141 -7.75 7.38 -27.86
N VAL A 142 -8.36 6.30 -27.38
CA VAL A 142 -9.02 6.29 -26.08
C VAL A 142 -8.36 5.23 -25.21
N THR A 143 -7.94 5.62 -24.01
CA THR A 143 -7.33 4.70 -23.04
C THR A 143 -8.06 4.78 -21.73
N THR A 144 -8.35 3.62 -21.15
CA THR A 144 -9.03 3.53 -19.86
C THR A 144 -8.02 3.32 -18.75
N TYR A 145 -8.07 4.15 -17.72
CA TYR A 145 -7.25 4.03 -16.52
C TYR A 145 -8.07 3.61 -15.32
N LEU A 146 -7.42 2.89 -14.41
CA LEU A 146 -7.91 2.71 -13.04
C LEU A 146 -7.31 3.81 -12.17
N VAL A 147 -8.18 4.62 -11.58
CA VAL A 147 -7.83 5.80 -10.78
C VAL A 147 -8.35 5.59 -9.36
N SER A 148 -7.52 5.84 -8.36
CA SER A 148 -7.95 5.75 -6.96
C SER A 148 -8.65 7.04 -6.54
N ASP A 149 -9.82 6.90 -5.94
CA ASP A 149 -10.56 7.95 -5.23
C ASP A 149 -10.69 7.55 -3.75
N PRO A 150 -9.85 8.09 -2.84
CA PRO A 150 -9.86 7.69 -1.44
C PRO A 150 -11.15 7.99 -0.68
N GLN A 151 -11.93 9.00 -1.10
CA GLN A 151 -13.11 9.50 -0.39
C GLN A 151 -14.43 9.09 -1.06
N GLY A 152 -14.41 8.51 -2.26
CA GLY A 152 -15.64 8.10 -2.95
C GLY A 152 -16.50 9.29 -3.40
N SER A 153 -15.84 10.39 -3.75
CA SER A 153 -16.44 11.65 -4.20
C SER A 153 -17.06 11.58 -5.59
N LEU A 154 -16.53 10.71 -6.46
CA LEU A 154 -16.87 10.72 -7.89
C LEU A 154 -18.20 10.02 -8.20
N ARG A 155 -18.83 10.45 -9.29
CA ARG A 155 -20.01 9.83 -9.93
C ARG A 155 -19.71 9.57 -11.41
N GLU A 156 -20.53 8.72 -12.03
CA GLU A 156 -20.40 8.42 -13.45
C GLU A 156 -20.65 9.67 -14.29
N GLY A 157 -19.86 9.89 -15.34
CA GLY A 157 -19.97 11.07 -16.20
C GLY A 157 -19.17 12.29 -15.75
N ASP A 158 -18.63 12.31 -14.52
CA ASP A 158 -17.80 13.42 -14.05
C ASP A 158 -16.55 13.60 -14.93
N VAL A 159 -16.17 14.86 -15.18
CA VAL A 159 -14.87 15.19 -15.78
C VAL A 159 -13.90 15.54 -14.67
N ILE A 160 -12.78 14.85 -14.64
CA ILE A 160 -11.80 14.94 -13.55
C ILE A 160 -10.40 15.19 -14.08
N GLU A 161 -9.56 15.73 -13.21
CA GLU A 161 -8.12 15.69 -13.33
C GLU A 161 -7.53 14.63 -12.40
N PHE A 162 -6.61 13.85 -12.94
CA PHE A 162 -5.93 12.80 -12.21
C PHE A 162 -4.44 12.81 -12.52
N SER A 163 -3.62 12.59 -11.49
CA SER A 163 -2.18 12.49 -11.60
C SER A 163 -1.71 11.05 -11.64
N SER A 164 -0.62 10.81 -12.37
CA SER A 164 0.17 9.59 -12.27
C SER A 164 1.16 9.62 -11.10
N GLY A 165 1.82 8.48 -10.83
CA GLY A 165 2.91 8.40 -9.84
C GLY A 165 2.50 7.92 -8.45
N ALA A 166 1.21 7.86 -8.14
CA ALA A 166 0.71 7.36 -6.87
C ALA A 166 0.24 5.89 -6.99
N ARG A 167 1.19 4.96 -6.90
CA ARG A 167 0.89 3.53 -6.94
C ARG A 167 0.19 3.06 -5.66
N ARG A 168 -1.10 2.72 -5.75
CA ARG A 168 -1.86 2.10 -4.66
C ARG A 168 -1.96 0.58 -4.79
N SER A 169 -2.03 0.08 -6.01
CA SER A 169 -2.14 -1.34 -6.36
C SER A 169 -1.31 -1.61 -7.63
N PRO A 170 -0.99 -2.87 -8.01
CA PRO A 170 -0.23 -3.14 -9.25
C PRO A 170 -0.81 -2.50 -10.50
N ARG A 171 -2.14 -2.43 -10.62
CA ARG A 171 -2.85 -1.81 -11.76
C ARG A 171 -3.27 -0.36 -11.50
N VAL A 172 -3.51 0.03 -10.24
CA VAL A 172 -3.93 1.39 -9.87
C VAL A 172 -2.71 2.27 -9.60
N ARG A 173 -2.40 3.11 -10.60
CA ARG A 173 -1.21 3.98 -10.64
C ARG A 173 -1.54 5.47 -10.68
N HIS A 174 -2.82 5.79 -10.78
CA HIS A 174 -3.34 7.13 -10.89
C HIS A 174 -4.22 7.44 -9.69
N VAL A 175 -4.29 8.70 -9.31
CA VAL A 175 -5.15 9.19 -8.22
C VAL A 175 -5.82 10.48 -8.67
N VAL A 176 -7.04 10.69 -8.20
CA VAL A 176 -7.82 11.92 -8.47
C VAL A 176 -7.15 13.11 -7.76
N ASP A 177 -7.05 14.25 -8.47
CA ASP A 177 -6.58 15.51 -7.91
C ASP A 177 -7.74 16.50 -7.70
N ARG A 178 -8.56 16.73 -8.74
CA ARG A 178 -9.74 17.60 -8.65
C ARG A 178 -10.86 17.18 -9.59
N ILE A 179 -12.09 17.56 -9.23
CA ILE A 179 -13.26 17.46 -10.11
C ILE A 179 -13.29 18.74 -10.95
N VAL A 180 -13.29 18.61 -12.27
CA VAL A 180 -13.32 19.75 -13.21
C VAL A 180 -14.76 20.13 -13.51
N ALA A 181 -15.59 19.14 -13.84
CA ALA A 181 -17.01 19.33 -14.07
C ALA A 181 -17.79 18.17 -13.44
N PRO A 182 -18.58 18.43 -12.37
CA PRO A 182 -19.44 17.42 -11.78
C PRO A 182 -20.64 17.14 -12.69
N PHE A 183 -21.05 15.87 -12.78
CA PHE A 183 -22.24 15.43 -13.49
C PHE A 183 -23.34 15.02 -12.48
N GLY A 184 -24.55 15.53 -12.67
CA GLY A 184 -25.69 15.27 -11.78
C GLY A 184 -25.58 16.06 -10.47
N VAL A 185 -25.10 15.42 -9.40
CA VAL A 185 -25.02 16.02 -8.06
C VAL A 185 -23.93 17.10 -7.99
N GLY A 186 -24.17 18.23 -7.31
CA GLY A 186 -23.18 19.30 -7.13
C GLY A 186 -21.93 18.86 -6.34
N ILE A 187 -20.88 19.70 -6.32
CA ILE A 187 -19.65 19.39 -5.57
C ILE A 187 -19.86 19.47 -4.05
N ASP A 188 -20.79 20.31 -3.60
CA ASP A 188 -21.05 20.61 -2.19
C ASP A 188 -21.73 19.45 -1.45
N GLU A 189 -22.55 18.67 -2.16
CA GLU A 189 -23.26 17.51 -1.59
C GLU A 189 -22.36 16.26 -1.49
N ARG A 190 -21.13 16.34 -2.00
CA ARG A 190 -20.21 15.20 -2.11
C ARG A 190 -19.07 15.32 -1.10
N PRO A 191 -18.45 14.20 -0.69
CA PRO A 191 -17.20 14.24 0.05
C PRO A 191 -16.11 14.97 -0.75
N ALA A 192 -15.35 15.85 -0.08
CA ALA A 192 -14.27 16.60 -0.72
C ALA A 192 -13.12 15.69 -1.19
N VAL A 193 -12.53 16.01 -2.34
CA VAL A 193 -11.35 15.32 -2.87
C VAL A 193 -10.12 15.70 -2.03
N LEU A 194 -9.33 14.69 -1.63
CA LEU A 194 -8.12 14.91 -0.84
C LEU A 194 -7.02 15.60 -1.65
N THR A 195 -6.45 16.66 -1.08
CA THR A 195 -5.27 17.30 -1.67
C THR A 195 -4.08 16.35 -1.66
N ARG A 196 -3.07 16.65 -2.50
CA ARG A 196 -1.86 15.84 -2.59
C ARG A 196 -1.15 15.70 -1.24
N GLU A 197 -1.00 16.82 -0.53
CA GLU A 197 -0.32 16.86 0.76
C GLU A 197 -1.04 16.00 1.80
N GLN A 198 -2.36 16.10 1.87
CA GLN A 198 -3.19 15.25 2.75
C GLN A 198 -3.03 13.76 2.40
N ARG A 199 -2.98 13.41 1.11
CA ARG A 199 -2.76 12.02 0.68
C ARG A 199 -1.36 11.51 1.05
N GLU A 200 -0.35 12.36 1.01
CA GLU A 200 1.01 12.01 1.41
C GLU A 200 1.10 11.86 2.94
N GLN A 201 0.48 12.77 3.70
CA GLN A 201 0.35 12.70 5.16
C GLN A 201 -0.31 11.39 5.61
N GLN A 202 -1.47 11.05 5.06
CA GLN A 202 -2.15 9.77 5.36
C GLN A 202 -1.27 8.54 5.06
N GLN A 203 -0.46 8.59 4.00
CA GLN A 203 0.48 7.52 3.69
C GLN A 203 1.65 7.47 4.67
N THR A 204 2.17 8.61 5.08
CA THR A 204 3.23 8.70 6.09
C THR A 204 2.74 8.22 7.45
N GLU A 205 1.55 8.60 7.89
CA GLU A 205 0.91 8.13 9.12
C GLU A 205 0.70 6.61 9.12
N LYS A 206 0.12 6.06 8.03
CA LYS A 206 -0.05 4.61 7.89
C LYS A 206 1.28 3.87 7.96
N ARG A 207 2.34 4.46 7.39
CA ARG A 207 3.69 3.90 7.45
C ARG A 207 4.26 4.01 8.86
N GLN A 208 4.13 5.16 9.53
CA GLN A 208 4.58 5.37 10.90
C GLN A 208 3.90 4.38 11.84
N ALA A 209 2.57 4.25 11.77
CA ALA A 209 1.82 3.26 12.55
C ALA A 209 2.26 1.82 12.26
N LYS A 210 2.58 1.49 11.00
CA LYS A 210 3.15 0.18 10.66
C LYS A 210 4.53 -0.03 11.27
N VAL A 211 5.39 0.98 11.26
CA VAL A 211 6.74 0.87 11.83
C VAL A 211 6.68 0.82 13.36
N ALA A 212 5.84 1.63 14.01
CA ALA A 212 5.59 1.58 15.45
C ALA A 212 5.13 0.19 15.90
N ARG A 213 4.18 -0.43 15.18
CA ARG A 213 3.76 -1.82 15.45
C ARG A 213 4.90 -2.84 15.31
N LYS A 214 5.84 -2.63 14.39
CA LYS A 214 7.00 -3.53 14.26
C LYS A 214 8.03 -3.28 15.37
N LEU A 215 8.25 -2.02 15.72
CA LEU A 215 9.15 -1.65 16.82
C LEU A 215 8.66 -2.21 18.13
N ALA A 216 7.37 -2.11 18.44
CA ALA A 216 6.76 -2.73 19.62
C ALA A 216 7.11 -4.22 19.71
N ARG A 217 6.88 -5.00 18.63
CA ARG A 217 7.23 -6.43 18.59
C ARG A 217 8.71 -6.71 18.84
N VAL A 218 9.61 -5.86 18.36
CA VAL A 218 11.06 -6.02 18.56
C VAL A 218 11.45 -5.71 20.00
N VAL A 219 10.81 -4.71 20.62
CA VAL A 219 10.99 -4.37 22.02
C VAL A 219 10.47 -5.50 22.90
N ASP A 220 9.26 -5.99 22.64
CA ASP A 220 8.68 -7.13 23.37
C ASP A 220 9.61 -8.35 23.28
N GLU A 221 10.11 -8.68 22.09
CA GLU A 221 11.07 -9.77 21.90
C GLU A 221 12.41 -9.55 22.65
N ALA A 222 12.86 -8.30 22.79
CA ALA A 222 14.06 -8.00 23.57
C ALA A 222 13.83 -8.16 25.08
N VAL A 223 12.66 -7.78 25.59
CA VAL A 223 12.26 -7.98 26.99
C VAL A 223 12.17 -9.47 27.31
N GLU A 224 11.55 -10.27 26.43
CA GLU A 224 11.48 -11.73 26.60
C GLU A 224 12.88 -12.38 26.63
N ARG A 225 13.81 -11.94 25.77
CA ARG A 225 15.20 -12.43 25.79
C ARG A 225 15.95 -12.07 27.08
N ASN A 226 15.62 -10.94 27.69
CA ASN A 226 16.19 -10.50 28.96
C ASN A 226 15.48 -11.12 30.19
N GLY A 227 14.74 -12.22 30.00
CA GLY A 227 14.08 -12.92 31.11
C GLY A 227 12.92 -12.14 31.72
N GLY A 228 12.27 -11.27 30.95
CA GLY A 228 11.16 -10.42 31.42
C GLY A 228 11.60 -9.15 32.14
N GLN A 229 12.91 -8.92 32.29
CA GLN A 229 13.43 -7.66 32.83
C GLN A 229 13.27 -6.53 31.79
N PRO A 230 12.85 -5.33 32.22
CA PRO A 230 12.78 -4.18 31.32
C PRO A 230 14.18 -3.85 30.79
N VAL A 231 14.30 -3.70 29.48
CA VAL A 231 15.55 -3.29 28.83
C VAL A 231 15.83 -1.82 29.15
N ASP A 232 17.11 -1.49 29.44
CA ASP A 232 17.54 -0.11 29.68
C ASP A 232 17.18 0.82 28.50
N GLU A 233 16.86 2.07 28.82
CA GLU A 233 16.35 3.02 27.83
C GLU A 233 17.36 3.31 26.71
N ALA A 234 18.66 3.34 27.04
CA ALA A 234 19.75 3.52 26.06
C ALA A 234 19.87 2.33 25.08
N ASP A 235 19.66 1.11 25.57
CA ASP A 235 19.70 -0.11 24.75
C ASP A 235 18.46 -0.21 23.86
N LEU A 236 17.29 0.19 24.38
CA LEU A 236 16.07 0.32 23.59
C LEU A 236 16.22 1.35 22.47
N GLU A 237 16.85 2.50 22.75
CA GLU A 237 17.09 3.50 21.72
C GLU A 237 18.04 2.98 20.64
N THR A 238 19.12 2.31 21.04
CA THR A 238 20.09 1.67 20.13
C THR A 238 19.41 0.62 19.25
N LEU A 239 18.56 -0.23 19.85
CA LEU A 239 17.75 -1.22 19.13
C LEU A 239 16.77 -0.56 18.15
N LYS A 240 16.06 0.50 18.55
CA LYS A 240 15.16 1.26 17.67
C LYS A 240 15.92 1.87 16.49
N ARG A 241 17.07 2.51 16.75
CA ARG A 241 17.94 3.08 15.71
C ARG A 241 18.41 2.01 14.74
N HIS A 242 18.93 0.89 15.26
CA HIS A 242 19.39 -0.23 14.44
C HIS A 242 18.25 -0.85 13.62
N PHE A 243 17.06 -1.02 14.19
CA PHE A 243 15.89 -1.54 13.48
C PHE A 243 15.49 -0.62 12.32
N LEU A 244 15.41 0.68 12.55
CA LEU A 244 15.10 1.66 11.51
C LEU A 244 16.17 1.59 10.42
N LEU A 245 17.44 1.69 10.76
CA LEU A 245 18.55 1.58 9.80
C LEU A 245 18.49 0.26 9.01
N ARG A 246 18.18 -0.88 9.64
CA ARG A 246 18.05 -2.19 8.98
C ARG A 246 16.85 -2.29 8.04
N GLN A 247 15.70 -1.70 8.37
CA GLN A 247 14.56 -1.63 7.44
C GLN A 247 14.89 -0.81 6.19
N PHE A 248 15.87 0.10 6.30
CA PHE A 248 16.21 1.06 5.27
C PHE A 248 17.53 0.76 4.55
N GLN A 249 18.36 -0.17 5.05
CA GLN A 249 19.62 -0.55 4.44
C GLN A 249 19.53 -1.85 3.60
N ASP A 250 19.81 -1.62 2.33
CA ASP A 250 20.43 -2.51 1.37
C ASP A 250 19.57 -3.59 0.72
N GLY A 251 19.11 -3.24 -0.49
CA GLY A 251 18.85 -4.21 -1.53
C GLY A 251 20.07 -5.12 -1.73
N LYS A 252 19.83 -6.33 -2.23
CA LYS A 252 20.82 -7.41 -2.39
C LYS A 252 22.18 -6.94 -2.94
N ILE A 253 22.17 -5.97 -3.85
CA ILE A 253 23.36 -5.38 -4.48
C ILE A 253 24.23 -4.62 -3.46
N LYS A 254 23.68 -3.73 -2.63
CA LYS A 254 24.47 -2.98 -1.64
C LYS A 254 25.06 -3.90 -0.57
N ARG A 255 24.32 -4.96 -0.19
CA ARG A 255 24.82 -6.02 0.70
C ARG A 255 26.02 -6.77 0.10
N LEU A 256 25.97 -7.07 -1.20
CA LEU A 256 27.09 -7.70 -1.92
C LEU A 256 28.29 -6.77 -2.02
N VAL A 257 28.09 -5.48 -2.34
CA VAL A 257 29.16 -4.48 -2.43
C VAL A 257 29.85 -4.30 -1.08
N ARG A 258 29.10 -4.14 0.01
CA ARG A 258 29.68 -3.99 1.35
C ARG A 258 30.46 -5.24 1.79
N LYS A 259 29.96 -6.45 1.47
CA LYS A 259 30.71 -7.69 1.70
C LYS A 259 32.03 -7.72 0.93
N ARG A 260 32.06 -7.28 -0.34
CA ARG A 260 33.30 -7.19 -1.11
C ARG A 260 34.29 -6.20 -0.51
N LEU A 261 33.83 -5.00 -0.19
CA LEU A 261 34.68 -3.97 0.46
C LEU A 261 35.23 -4.43 1.82
N GLN A 262 34.45 -5.21 2.59
CA GLN A 262 34.92 -5.80 3.85
C GLN A 262 35.97 -6.91 3.64
N VAL A 263 35.85 -7.68 2.57
CA VAL A 263 36.85 -8.70 2.20
C VAL A 263 38.13 -8.01 1.71
N GLU A 264 38.02 -7.02 0.83
CA GLU A 264 39.17 -6.22 0.35
C GLU A 264 39.90 -5.54 1.51
N ALA A 265 39.19 -4.88 2.43
CA ALA A 265 39.80 -4.26 3.61
C ALA A 265 40.46 -5.27 4.58
N ALA A 266 39.96 -6.50 4.63
CA ALA A 266 40.55 -7.58 5.44
C ALA A 266 41.77 -8.23 4.77
N GLU A 267 41.86 -8.15 3.44
CA GLU A 267 43.02 -8.58 2.66
C GLU A 267 44.14 -7.52 2.70
N GLU A 268 43.81 -6.23 2.70
CA GLU A 268 44.78 -5.12 2.80
C GLU A 268 45.40 -4.95 4.20
N SER A 269 44.79 -5.53 5.24
CA SER A 269 45.28 -5.47 6.63
C SER A 269 46.11 -6.69 7.05
N LYS A 270 46.42 -7.58 6.11
CA LYS A 270 47.28 -8.75 6.29
C LYS A 270 48.61 -8.57 5.56
#